data_AF-A0A661F4Z3-F1
#
_entry.id   AF-A0A661F4Z3-F1
#
_cell.length_a   1.000
_cell.length_b   1.000
_cell.length_c   1.000
_cell.angle_alpha   90.00
_cell.angle_beta   90.00
_cell.angle_gamma   90.00
#
_symmetry.space_group_name_H-M   'P 1'
#
loop_
_entity.id
_entity.type
_entity.pdbx_description
1 polymer ?
#
loop_
_entity_poly.entity_id
_entity_poly.type
_entity_poly.pdbx_seq_one_letter_code
_entity_poly.pdbx_strand_id
1 'polypeptide(L)'
;INVEYDSMLEAKTAPFVDKYGVEVPLEEYSPKDQKAYKKAVKSTNDERMRVLTDLEAMRDMLLHKYAEPTDPASLWHRAGKRARELNYMTSLGAMMLASIPDIGSAVVRVGLGNMAAATKKLALSPEMRKMAKTDLNSAGVALDSVLHTRQNALGMLNESYSGQSKFDNIMKSGQVNFTKATGMPYWNGMLKSWAGTGVMHRIGKLVHKENLTMRDKQYIASLRIPEDDWAKIAENWKRTGSDEQGLHSPNMRDEFGTLDWDVRSERLLSAAVLKEADSAIVTPGVGDIPLFARTGPGKIIFQFKTFMMTAHNKLFLPGIQKAGYDPNVAFGTTMMVGLGVLSYTLKELAAGREISDDWETLVREGVDKSGVFALPMYANNITEKLTQGNVSLLPLPKGPPITQYQSRSVLGDLLGPSWGTANDARQSVAGIVDAISTGELSPSTVKATRRLMPYQNHFVLRRSAFDTAQDAINEEL
;
A
#
# COMPACT_ATOMS: atom_id res chain seq x y z
N ILE A 1 -27.75 -1.36 -10.01
CA ILE A 1 -27.54 -2.21 -8.81
C ILE A 1 -28.69 -3.20 -8.61
N ASN A 2 -29.95 -2.80 -8.34
CA ASN A 2 -31.05 -3.79 -8.19
C ASN A 2 -31.35 -4.58 -9.48
N VAL A 3 -31.27 -3.93 -10.65
CA VAL A 3 -31.47 -4.59 -11.96
C VAL A 3 -30.36 -5.59 -12.31
N GLU A 4 -29.16 -5.46 -11.72
CA GLU A 4 -28.07 -6.43 -11.90
C GLU A 4 -28.16 -7.61 -10.92
N TYR A 5 -28.87 -7.46 -9.81
CA TYR A 5 -28.99 -8.52 -8.81
C TYR A 5 -29.95 -9.61 -9.27
N ASP A 6 -31.09 -9.22 -9.86
CA ASP A 6 -32.06 -10.16 -10.45
C ASP A 6 -31.47 -10.87 -11.68
N SER A 7 -30.69 -10.17 -12.51
CA SER A 7 -29.99 -10.81 -13.64
C SER A 7 -28.87 -11.75 -13.19
N MET A 8 -28.19 -11.48 -12.08
CA MET A 8 -27.24 -12.41 -11.44
C MET A 8 -27.92 -13.63 -10.80
N LEU A 9 -29.18 -13.50 -10.35
CA LEU A 9 -30.00 -14.61 -9.85
C LEU A 9 -30.55 -15.48 -10.99
N GLU A 10 -31.06 -14.87 -12.06
CA GLU A 10 -31.46 -15.58 -13.30
C GLU A 10 -30.27 -16.30 -13.95
N ALA A 11 -29.10 -15.67 -13.91
CA ALA A 11 -27.84 -16.25 -14.31
C ALA A 11 -27.54 -17.57 -13.56
N LYS A 12 -27.78 -17.63 -12.25
CA LYS A 12 -27.57 -18.88 -11.47
C LYS A 12 -28.45 -20.05 -11.91
N THR A 13 -29.54 -19.80 -12.65
CA THR A 13 -30.55 -20.80 -13.03
C THR A 13 -30.65 -21.08 -14.54
N ALA A 14 -29.97 -20.32 -15.40
CA ALA A 14 -30.13 -20.45 -16.86
C ALA A 14 -29.34 -21.63 -17.48
N PRO A 15 -29.95 -22.45 -18.37
CA PRO A 15 -29.24 -23.42 -19.20
C PRO A 15 -28.32 -22.74 -20.23
N PHE A 16 -27.22 -23.39 -20.61
CA PHE A 16 -26.22 -22.82 -21.51
C PHE A 16 -26.50 -23.18 -22.97
N VAL A 17 -26.37 -22.17 -23.83
CA VAL A 17 -26.64 -22.21 -25.27
C VAL A 17 -25.31 -22.18 -26.04
N ASP A 18 -25.17 -22.93 -27.13
CA ASP A 18 -23.90 -23.04 -27.87
C ASP A 18 -23.42 -21.70 -28.49
N LYS A 19 -22.26 -21.69 -29.17
CA LYS A 19 -21.69 -20.47 -29.79
C LYS A 19 -22.62 -19.83 -30.86
N TYR A 20 -23.64 -20.56 -31.29
CA TYR A 20 -24.63 -20.17 -32.29
C TYR A 20 -26.00 -19.87 -31.68
N GLY A 21 -26.17 -19.97 -30.36
CA GLY A 21 -27.44 -19.71 -29.72
C GLY A 21 -28.47 -20.83 -29.88
N VAL A 22 -28.05 -22.08 -30.12
CA VAL A 22 -28.96 -23.24 -30.21
C VAL A 22 -28.81 -24.19 -29.01
N GLU A 23 -29.93 -24.49 -28.34
CA GLU A 23 -30.05 -25.60 -27.39
C GLU A 23 -30.21 -26.90 -28.20
N VAL A 24 -29.12 -27.66 -28.37
CA VAL A 24 -29.18 -28.98 -29.03
C VAL A 24 -29.30 -30.07 -27.95
N PRO A 25 -30.27 -31.01 -28.04
CA PRO A 25 -30.45 -32.06 -27.04
C PRO A 25 -29.21 -32.95 -26.92
N LEU A 26 -28.77 -33.18 -25.68
CA LEU A 26 -27.58 -33.97 -25.34
C LEU A 26 -27.64 -35.44 -25.82
N GLU A 27 -28.84 -35.94 -26.13
CA GLU A 27 -29.04 -37.33 -26.57
C GLU A 27 -28.43 -37.66 -27.94
N GLU A 28 -28.17 -36.66 -28.80
CA GLU A 28 -27.66 -36.89 -30.17
C GLU A 28 -26.12 -37.07 -30.23
N TYR A 29 -25.41 -36.85 -29.13
CA TYR A 29 -23.94 -36.94 -29.07
C TYR A 29 -23.45 -38.31 -28.61
N SER A 30 -22.21 -38.69 -28.99
CA SER A 30 -21.57 -39.92 -28.49
C SER A 30 -21.41 -39.87 -26.96
N PRO A 31 -21.42 -41.03 -26.24
CA PRO A 31 -21.25 -41.05 -24.79
C PRO A 31 -19.96 -40.36 -24.28
N LYS A 32 -18.90 -40.38 -25.10
CA LYS A 32 -17.64 -39.69 -24.81
C LYS A 32 -17.80 -38.18 -24.88
N ASP A 33 -18.51 -37.69 -25.89
CA ASP A 33 -18.77 -36.26 -26.09
C ASP A 33 -19.76 -35.73 -25.06
N GLN A 34 -20.78 -36.51 -24.68
CA GLN A 34 -21.67 -36.20 -23.56
C GLN A 34 -20.91 -36.06 -22.24
N LYS A 35 -19.92 -36.94 -21.97
CA LYS A 35 -19.08 -36.87 -20.77
C LYS A 35 -18.16 -35.64 -20.79
N ALA A 36 -17.56 -35.33 -21.94
CA ALA A 36 -16.73 -34.14 -22.12
C ALA A 36 -17.56 -32.86 -21.93
N TYR A 37 -18.76 -32.81 -22.51
CA TYR A 37 -19.72 -31.72 -22.34
C TYR A 37 -20.11 -31.52 -20.87
N LYS A 38 -20.53 -32.58 -20.17
CA LYS A 38 -20.88 -32.50 -18.74
C LYS A 38 -19.71 -32.00 -17.89
N LYS A 39 -18.47 -32.39 -18.21
CA LYS A 39 -17.26 -31.91 -17.53
C LYS A 39 -16.98 -30.44 -17.82
N ALA A 40 -17.14 -30.00 -19.08
CA ALA A 40 -16.97 -28.61 -19.47
C ALA A 40 -18.01 -27.71 -18.79
N VAL A 41 -19.30 -28.08 -18.85
CA VAL A 41 -20.39 -27.36 -18.19
C VAL A 41 -20.15 -27.26 -16.68
N LYS A 42 -19.75 -28.35 -16.02
CA LYS A 42 -19.40 -28.31 -14.60
C LYS A 42 -18.25 -27.34 -14.33
N SER A 43 -17.16 -27.43 -15.10
CA SER A 43 -16.00 -26.55 -14.95
C SER A 43 -16.34 -25.07 -15.14
N THR A 44 -17.15 -24.75 -16.16
CA THR A 44 -17.59 -23.39 -16.46
C THR A 44 -18.55 -22.86 -15.40
N ASN A 45 -19.47 -23.69 -14.90
CA ASN A 45 -20.33 -23.30 -13.78
C ASN A 45 -19.54 -23.09 -12.48
N ASP A 46 -18.57 -23.95 -12.19
CA ASP A 46 -17.68 -23.79 -11.04
C ASP A 46 -16.84 -22.50 -11.17
N GLU A 47 -16.37 -22.16 -12.38
CA GLU A 47 -15.69 -20.89 -12.67
C GLU A 47 -16.61 -19.68 -12.51
N ARG A 48 -17.81 -19.73 -13.10
CA ARG A 48 -18.83 -18.69 -12.95
C ARG A 48 -19.17 -18.42 -11.50
N MET A 49 -19.41 -19.47 -10.71
CA MET A 49 -19.73 -19.33 -9.28
C MET A 49 -18.57 -18.69 -8.51
N ARG A 50 -17.32 -19.05 -8.82
CA ARG A 50 -16.13 -18.40 -8.24
C ARG A 50 -16.09 -16.90 -8.59
N VAL A 51 -16.29 -16.54 -9.84
CA VAL A 51 -16.32 -15.14 -10.28
C VAL A 51 -17.43 -14.36 -9.58
N LEU A 52 -18.64 -14.93 -9.46
CA LEU A 52 -19.74 -14.29 -8.75
C LEU A 52 -19.42 -14.07 -7.27
N THR A 53 -18.83 -15.07 -6.60
CA THR A 53 -18.37 -14.92 -5.20
C THR A 53 -17.31 -13.84 -5.06
N ASP A 54 -16.35 -13.75 -5.98
CA ASP A 54 -15.32 -12.72 -5.96
C ASP A 54 -15.91 -11.32 -6.20
N LEU A 55 -16.87 -11.18 -7.12
CA LEU A 55 -17.57 -9.92 -7.38
C LEU A 55 -18.43 -9.48 -6.19
N GLU A 56 -19.18 -10.40 -5.58
CA GLU A 56 -19.93 -10.15 -4.35
C GLU A 56 -19.00 -9.70 -3.23
N ALA A 57 -17.86 -10.38 -3.05
CA ALA A 57 -16.84 -10.00 -2.09
C ALA A 57 -16.25 -8.61 -2.39
N MET A 58 -15.94 -8.30 -3.64
CA MET A 58 -15.45 -6.98 -4.06
C MET A 58 -16.45 -5.86 -3.78
N ARG A 59 -17.73 -6.09 -4.10
CA ARG A 59 -18.82 -5.18 -3.75
C ARG A 59 -18.86 -4.96 -2.25
N ASP A 60 -18.88 -6.03 -1.46
CA ASP A 60 -19.00 -5.94 -0.01
C ASP A 60 -17.77 -5.28 0.62
N MET A 61 -16.59 -5.45 0.04
CA MET A 61 -15.37 -4.75 0.45
C MET A 61 -15.45 -3.25 0.18
N LEU A 62 -15.97 -2.83 -0.98
CA LEU A 62 -16.20 -1.42 -1.30
C LEU A 62 -17.24 -0.79 -0.36
N LEU A 63 -18.27 -1.56 -0.01
CA LEU A 63 -19.30 -1.16 0.97
C LEU A 63 -18.85 -1.27 2.43
N HIS A 64 -17.61 -1.70 2.67
CA HIS A 64 -17.04 -1.95 4.01
C HIS A 64 -17.79 -3.01 4.84
N LYS A 65 -18.57 -3.89 4.20
CA LYS A 65 -19.37 -4.97 4.81
C LYS A 65 -18.70 -6.34 4.77
N TYR A 66 -17.62 -6.48 4.00
CA TYR A 66 -16.98 -7.79 3.81
C TYR A 66 -16.34 -8.31 5.10
N ALA A 67 -16.66 -9.56 5.46
CA ALA A 67 -16.16 -10.24 6.65
C ALA A 67 -16.35 -9.43 7.95
N GLU A 68 -17.44 -8.65 8.02
CA GLU A 68 -17.88 -8.05 9.28
C GLU A 68 -18.19 -9.16 10.30
N PRO A 69 -17.70 -9.04 11.54
CA PRO A 69 -17.99 -10.01 12.58
C PRO A 69 -19.50 -10.04 12.87
N THR A 70 -20.05 -11.23 13.05
CA THR A 70 -21.45 -11.43 13.45
C THR A 70 -21.78 -10.75 14.79
N ASP A 71 -20.79 -10.65 15.68
CA ASP A 71 -20.83 -9.84 16.90
C ASP A 71 -19.58 -8.93 17.00
N PRO A 72 -19.72 -7.64 16.61
CA PRO A 72 -18.66 -6.64 16.77
C PRO A 72 -18.30 -6.32 18.23
N ALA A 73 -19.18 -6.62 19.19
CA ALA A 73 -18.92 -6.43 20.61
C ALA A 73 -18.20 -7.63 21.26
N SER A 74 -18.02 -8.73 20.54
CA SER A 74 -17.33 -9.91 21.06
C SER A 74 -15.93 -9.57 21.57
N LEU A 75 -15.53 -10.23 22.66
CA LEU A 75 -14.22 -10.03 23.27
C LEU A 75 -13.09 -10.38 22.30
N TRP A 76 -13.26 -11.42 21.50
CA TRP A 76 -12.27 -11.87 20.51
C TRP A 76 -12.03 -10.85 19.40
N HIS A 77 -13.09 -10.25 18.86
CA HIS A 77 -12.95 -9.22 17.83
C HIS A 77 -12.24 -7.98 18.39
N ARG A 78 -12.65 -7.50 19.57
CA ARG A 78 -12.02 -6.36 20.25
C ARG A 78 -10.56 -6.63 20.61
N ALA A 79 -10.25 -7.80 21.13
CA ALA A 79 -8.87 -8.20 21.44
C ALA A 79 -8.01 -8.26 20.17
N GLY A 80 -8.52 -8.86 19.09
CA GLY A 80 -7.82 -8.93 17.81
C GLY A 80 -7.58 -7.56 17.17
N LYS A 81 -8.52 -6.62 17.29
CA LYS A 81 -8.34 -5.23 16.85
C LYS A 81 -7.26 -4.52 17.67
N ARG A 82 -7.36 -4.56 19.01
CA ARG A 82 -6.38 -3.92 19.90
C ARG A 82 -4.98 -4.47 19.73
N ALA A 83 -4.84 -5.78 19.52
CA ALA A 83 -3.56 -6.40 19.21
C ALA A 83 -2.95 -5.81 17.93
N ARG A 84 -3.74 -5.62 16.87
CA ARG A 84 -3.29 -5.00 15.62
C ARG A 84 -2.93 -3.53 15.79
N GLU A 85 -3.71 -2.77 16.56
CA GLU A 85 -3.40 -1.36 16.89
C GLU A 85 -2.09 -1.26 17.67
N LEU A 86 -1.85 -2.16 18.63
CA LEU A 86 -0.60 -2.23 19.39
C LEU A 86 0.57 -2.62 18.49
N ASN A 87 0.41 -3.64 17.63
CA ASN A 87 1.42 -4.02 16.65
C ASN A 87 1.78 -2.85 15.73
N TYR A 88 0.78 -2.09 15.28
CA TYR A 88 0.97 -0.90 14.46
C TYR A 88 1.89 0.12 15.17
N MET A 89 1.59 0.45 16.43
CA MET A 89 2.37 1.44 17.20
C MET A 89 3.75 0.95 17.68
N THR A 90 3.94 -0.36 17.82
CA THR A 90 5.21 -0.95 18.26
C THR A 90 6.12 -1.28 17.09
N SER A 91 5.58 -1.56 15.90
CA SER A 91 6.36 -2.03 14.74
C SER A 91 6.64 -0.95 13.70
N LEU A 92 5.73 0.01 13.47
CA LEU A 92 5.81 0.94 12.34
C LEU A 92 6.48 2.29 12.67
N GLY A 93 7.28 2.37 13.73
CA GLY A 93 7.89 3.63 14.16
C GLY A 93 8.89 4.23 13.15
N ALA A 94 9.51 3.40 12.32
CA ALA A 94 10.44 3.82 11.26
C ALA A 94 9.83 3.72 9.85
N MET A 95 8.50 3.76 9.73
CA MET A 95 7.80 3.57 8.46
C MET A 95 8.14 4.64 7.42
N MET A 96 8.36 5.90 7.83
CA MET A 96 8.78 6.97 6.92
C MET A 96 10.08 6.61 6.20
N LEU A 97 11.10 6.15 6.94
CA LEU A 97 12.36 5.72 6.37
C LEU A 97 12.17 4.52 5.42
N ALA A 98 11.29 3.58 5.78
CA ALA A 98 10.96 2.43 4.93
C ALA A 98 10.20 2.81 3.65
N SER A 99 9.54 3.97 3.63
CA SER A 99 8.79 4.46 2.46
C SER A 99 9.59 5.38 1.54
N ILE A 100 10.88 5.61 1.81
CA ILE A 100 11.76 6.38 0.92
C ILE A 100 11.75 5.85 -0.53
N PRO A 101 11.78 4.52 -0.77
CA PRO A 101 11.68 3.97 -2.12
C PRO A 101 10.37 4.29 -2.86
N ASP A 102 9.30 4.71 -2.18
CA ASP A 102 8.05 5.11 -2.85
C ASP A 102 8.25 6.29 -3.82
N ILE A 103 9.33 7.08 -3.68
CA ILE A 103 9.71 8.10 -4.68
C ILE A 103 9.90 7.45 -6.06
N GLY A 104 10.54 6.28 -6.13
CA GLY A 104 10.75 5.59 -7.39
C GLY A 104 9.43 5.07 -7.99
N SER A 105 8.48 4.63 -7.15
CA SER A 105 7.12 4.28 -7.60
C SER A 105 6.42 5.48 -8.24
N ALA A 106 6.54 6.67 -7.66
CA ALA A 106 6.03 7.90 -8.25
C ALA A 106 6.69 8.19 -9.63
N VAL A 107 8.00 7.96 -9.75
CA VAL A 107 8.73 8.11 -11.02
C VAL A 107 8.26 7.10 -12.08
N VAL A 108 8.00 5.84 -11.71
CA VAL A 108 7.45 4.83 -12.62
C VAL A 108 6.14 5.31 -13.26
N ARG A 109 5.29 6.00 -12.51
CA ARG A 109 3.97 6.44 -12.97
C ARG A 109 3.99 7.77 -13.70
N VAL A 110 4.61 8.78 -13.10
CA VAL A 110 4.56 10.17 -13.57
C VAL A 110 5.68 10.47 -14.57
N GLY A 111 6.79 9.75 -14.47
CA GLY A 111 8.01 9.96 -15.22
C GLY A 111 8.94 10.98 -14.54
N LEU A 112 10.25 10.70 -14.58
CA LEU A 112 11.26 11.49 -13.89
C LEU A 112 11.26 12.96 -14.32
N GLY A 113 11.14 13.23 -15.62
CA GLY A 113 11.18 14.60 -16.15
C GLY A 113 10.03 15.46 -15.62
N ASN A 114 8.82 14.91 -15.53
CA ASN A 114 7.64 15.62 -15.02
C ASN A 114 7.75 15.83 -13.50
N MET A 115 8.22 14.81 -12.78
CA MET A 115 8.51 14.91 -11.34
C MET A 115 9.59 15.98 -11.05
N ALA A 116 10.71 15.94 -11.75
CA ALA A 116 11.81 16.88 -11.56
C ALA A 116 11.41 18.33 -11.89
N ALA A 117 10.62 18.53 -12.95
CA ALA A 117 10.05 19.84 -13.28
C ALA A 117 9.14 20.35 -12.15
N ALA A 118 8.22 19.51 -11.65
CA ALA A 118 7.36 19.84 -10.52
C ALA A 118 8.18 20.15 -9.27
N THR A 119 9.13 19.29 -8.88
CA THR A 119 9.96 19.47 -7.68
C THR A 119 10.78 20.76 -7.75
N LYS A 120 11.47 21.03 -8.87
CA LYS A 120 12.30 22.24 -9.02
C LYS A 120 11.47 23.52 -8.83
N LYS A 121 10.27 23.56 -9.43
CA LYS A 121 9.40 24.75 -9.39
C LYS A 121 8.74 24.93 -8.03
N LEU A 122 8.27 23.84 -7.43
CA LEU A 122 7.75 23.86 -6.07
C LEU A 122 8.83 24.21 -5.05
N ALA A 123 10.08 23.79 -5.23
CA ALA A 123 11.15 24.09 -4.29
C ALA A 123 11.54 25.58 -4.30
N LEU A 124 11.52 26.24 -5.45
CA LEU A 124 12.09 27.58 -5.62
C LEU A 124 11.08 28.74 -5.51
N SER A 125 9.76 28.49 -5.60
CA SER A 125 8.76 29.57 -5.56
C SER A 125 7.60 29.28 -4.58
N PRO A 126 7.37 30.17 -3.59
CA PRO A 126 6.19 30.11 -2.72
C PRO A 126 4.87 30.22 -3.48
N GLU A 127 4.83 31.01 -4.54
CA GLU A 127 3.65 31.20 -5.39
C GLU A 127 3.28 29.89 -6.08
N MET A 128 4.26 29.19 -6.65
CA MET A 128 4.05 27.90 -7.30
C MET A 128 3.57 26.82 -6.31
N ARG A 129 4.06 26.85 -5.06
CA ARG A 129 3.53 25.98 -4.00
C ARG A 129 2.07 26.28 -3.69
N LYS A 130 1.69 27.56 -3.65
CA LYS A 130 0.31 27.98 -3.40
C LYS A 130 -0.60 27.54 -4.56
N MET A 131 -0.19 27.77 -5.80
CA MET A 131 -0.92 27.37 -7.00
C MET A 131 -1.15 25.85 -7.02
N ALA A 132 -0.08 25.06 -6.94
CA ALA A 132 -0.20 23.60 -6.93
C ALA A 132 -1.05 23.09 -5.76
N LYS A 133 -0.95 23.71 -4.58
CA LYS A 133 -1.81 23.35 -3.44
C LYS A 133 -3.28 23.63 -3.73
N THR A 134 -3.62 24.75 -4.37
CA THR A 134 -4.99 25.09 -4.76
C THR A 134 -5.55 24.08 -5.76
N ASP A 135 -4.76 23.72 -6.78
CA ASP A 135 -5.19 22.75 -7.80
C ASP A 135 -5.38 21.35 -7.21
N LEU A 136 -4.42 20.89 -6.40
CA LEU A 136 -4.46 19.59 -5.74
C LEU A 136 -5.57 19.49 -4.70
N ASN A 137 -5.86 20.58 -3.99
CA ASN A 137 -7.01 20.65 -3.08
C ASN A 137 -8.32 20.54 -3.86
N SER A 138 -8.42 21.22 -5.01
CA SER A 138 -9.60 21.13 -5.87
C SER A 138 -9.79 19.72 -6.41
N ALA A 139 -8.68 19.01 -6.72
CA ALA A 139 -8.69 17.60 -7.11
C ALA A 139 -8.87 16.61 -5.93
N GLY A 140 -8.96 17.08 -4.69
CA GLY A 140 -9.13 16.23 -3.50
C GLY A 140 -7.88 15.47 -3.03
N VAL A 141 -6.71 15.69 -3.64
CA VAL A 141 -5.45 14.98 -3.34
C VAL A 141 -5.00 15.18 -1.89
N ALA A 142 -5.28 16.36 -1.31
CA ALA A 142 -4.89 16.68 0.05
C ALA A 142 -5.69 15.94 1.13
N LEU A 143 -6.88 15.42 0.82
CA LEU A 143 -7.78 14.80 1.81
C LEU A 143 -7.18 13.55 2.46
N ASP A 144 -6.40 12.77 1.71
CA ASP A 144 -5.83 11.53 2.24
C ASP A 144 -4.78 11.76 3.34
N SER A 145 -4.02 12.85 3.25
CA SER A 145 -3.03 13.20 4.28
C SER A 145 -3.67 13.40 5.66
N VAL A 146 -4.95 13.81 5.68
CA VAL A 146 -5.75 14.02 6.89
C VAL A 146 -6.41 12.71 7.34
N LEU A 147 -6.91 11.91 6.40
CA LEU A 147 -7.68 10.71 6.71
C LEU A 147 -6.79 9.50 7.10
N HIS A 148 -5.48 9.56 6.83
CA HIS A 148 -4.54 8.48 7.12
C HIS A 148 -4.97 7.14 6.51
N THR A 149 -5.67 7.15 5.37
CA THR A 149 -6.34 5.95 4.84
C THR A 149 -5.33 4.87 4.48
N ARG A 150 -4.15 5.26 3.97
CA ARG A 150 -3.05 4.33 3.68
C ARG A 150 -2.59 3.58 4.92
N GLN A 151 -2.35 4.31 6.02
CA GLN A 151 -1.87 3.70 7.26
C GLN A 151 -2.90 2.78 7.87
N ASN A 152 -4.16 3.21 7.87
CA ASN A 152 -5.25 2.38 8.36
C ASN A 152 -5.44 1.15 7.46
N ALA A 153 -5.27 1.26 6.14
CA ALA A 153 -5.30 0.12 5.22
C ALA A 153 -4.15 -0.87 5.50
N LEU A 154 -2.92 -0.37 5.68
CA LEU A 154 -1.74 -1.20 5.95
C LEU A 154 -1.77 -1.84 7.35
N GLY A 155 -2.32 -1.14 8.34
CA GLY A 155 -2.58 -1.71 9.66
C GLY A 155 -3.80 -2.63 9.71
N MET A 156 -4.58 -2.72 8.62
CA MET A 156 -5.90 -3.34 8.53
C MET A 156 -6.93 -2.76 9.52
N LEU A 157 -6.77 -1.49 9.89
CA LEU A 157 -7.54 -0.76 10.91
C LEU A 157 -8.76 0.01 10.35
N ASN A 158 -9.10 -0.18 9.07
CA ASN A 158 -10.22 0.48 8.36
C ASN A 158 -11.64 0.02 8.80
N GLU A 159 -11.82 -0.44 10.03
CA GLU A 159 -13.10 -0.97 10.49
C GLU A 159 -14.03 0.17 10.92
N SER A 160 -15.23 0.22 10.33
CA SER A 160 -16.25 1.27 10.53
C SER A 160 -16.78 1.36 11.98
N TYR A 161 -16.59 0.31 12.79
CA TYR A 161 -17.00 0.31 14.18
C TYR A 161 -15.98 1.05 15.08
N SER A 162 -16.34 2.26 15.49
CA SER A 162 -15.71 2.96 16.60
C SER A 162 -16.19 2.34 17.92
N GLY A 163 -15.27 1.78 18.72
CA GLY A 163 -15.59 1.32 20.06
C GLY A 163 -16.15 2.45 20.91
N GLN A 164 -17.20 2.16 21.68
CA GLN A 164 -17.87 3.15 22.55
C GLN A 164 -17.13 3.36 23.89
N SER A 165 -16.03 2.63 24.16
CA SER A 165 -15.33 2.69 25.44
C SER A 165 -14.25 3.77 25.49
N LYS A 166 -13.98 4.33 26.68
CA LYS A 166 -12.91 5.31 26.91
C LYS A 166 -11.54 4.78 26.50
N PHE A 167 -11.28 3.49 26.73
CA PHE A 167 -10.03 2.86 26.32
C PHE A 167 -9.86 2.80 24.81
N ASP A 168 -10.92 2.48 24.06
CA ASP A 168 -10.87 2.45 22.60
C ASP A 168 -10.59 3.85 22.02
N ASN A 169 -11.14 4.90 22.65
CA ASN A 169 -10.84 6.29 22.29
C ASN A 169 -9.38 6.68 22.56
N ILE A 170 -8.80 6.23 23.68
CA ILE A 170 -7.37 6.43 23.97
C ILE A 170 -6.52 5.72 22.93
N MET A 171 -6.83 4.47 22.59
CA MET A 171 -6.07 3.69 21.62
C MET A 171 -6.13 4.32 20.21
N LYS A 172 -7.32 4.73 19.78
CA LYS A 172 -7.54 5.45 18.51
C LYS A 172 -6.76 6.78 18.47
N SER A 173 -6.82 7.56 19.55
CA SER A 173 -6.08 8.83 19.65
C SER A 173 -4.57 8.60 19.65
N GLY A 174 -4.11 7.56 20.37
CA GLY A 174 -2.72 7.10 20.38
C GLY A 174 -2.24 6.72 18.99
N GLN A 175 -3.02 5.98 18.22
CA GLN A 175 -2.71 5.60 16.84
C GLN A 175 -2.59 6.83 15.91
N VAL A 176 -3.53 7.79 16.02
CA VAL A 176 -3.48 9.03 15.22
C VAL A 176 -2.22 9.82 15.55
N ASN A 177 -1.93 10.00 16.85
CA ASN A 177 -0.75 10.73 17.30
C ASN A 177 0.55 10.00 16.91
N PHE A 178 0.57 8.67 17.01
CA PHE A 178 1.70 7.86 16.59
C PHE A 178 1.94 8.02 15.09
N THR A 179 0.87 7.95 14.28
CA THR A 179 0.96 8.15 12.84
C THR A 179 1.52 9.53 12.50
N LYS A 180 1.07 10.58 13.18
CA LYS A 180 1.64 11.93 13.03
C LYS A 180 3.12 11.98 13.42
N ALA A 181 3.49 11.39 14.55
CA ALA A 181 4.86 11.37 15.03
C ALA A 181 5.83 10.70 14.04
N THR A 182 5.40 9.62 13.37
CA THR A 182 6.23 8.97 12.34
C THR A 182 6.55 9.87 11.14
N GLY A 183 5.88 11.02 10.99
CA GLY A 183 6.05 11.92 9.83
C GLY A 183 5.35 11.45 8.56
N MET A 184 4.73 10.27 8.58
CA MET A 184 4.09 9.68 7.41
C MET A 184 3.02 10.54 6.72
N PRO A 185 2.15 11.27 7.43
CA PRO A 185 1.16 12.15 6.78
C PRO A 185 1.83 13.23 5.92
N TYR A 186 2.92 13.83 6.42
CA TYR A 186 3.69 14.83 5.68
C TYR A 186 4.43 14.22 4.50
N TRP A 187 5.04 13.04 4.70
CA TRP A 187 5.72 12.29 3.63
C TRP A 187 4.78 11.91 2.49
N ASN A 188 3.62 11.31 2.81
CA ASN A 188 2.59 10.97 1.84
C ASN A 188 2.06 12.23 1.14
N GLY A 189 1.75 13.28 1.90
CA GLY A 189 1.27 14.55 1.36
C GLY A 189 2.25 15.16 0.36
N MET A 190 3.55 15.12 0.68
CA MET A 190 4.62 15.57 -0.23
C MET A 190 4.65 14.74 -1.52
N LEU A 191 4.71 13.39 -1.42
CA LEU A 191 4.78 12.53 -2.60
C LEU A 191 3.55 12.63 -3.49
N LYS A 192 2.35 12.67 -2.90
CA LYS A 192 1.11 12.87 -3.63
C LYS A 192 1.06 14.26 -4.27
N SER A 193 1.57 15.28 -3.60
CA SER A 193 1.63 16.62 -4.17
C SER A 193 2.59 16.68 -5.37
N TRP A 194 3.77 16.07 -5.26
CA TRP A 194 4.71 15.97 -6.38
C TRP A 194 4.12 15.18 -7.54
N ALA A 195 3.51 14.03 -7.27
CA ALA A 195 2.90 13.20 -8.28
C ALA A 195 1.72 13.90 -8.96
N GLY A 196 0.78 14.45 -8.19
CA GLY A 196 -0.37 15.18 -8.72
C GLY A 196 0.03 16.41 -9.52
N THR A 197 1.00 17.18 -9.04
CA THR A 197 1.55 18.34 -9.77
C THR A 197 2.22 17.90 -11.08
N GLY A 198 2.99 16.82 -11.05
CA GLY A 198 3.63 16.26 -12.24
C GLY A 198 2.62 15.73 -13.27
N VAL A 199 1.51 15.15 -12.81
CA VAL A 199 0.39 14.70 -13.66
C VAL A 199 -0.31 15.89 -14.29
N MET A 200 -0.65 16.92 -13.51
CA MET A 200 -1.25 18.15 -14.03
C MET A 200 -0.32 18.84 -15.04
N HIS A 201 0.96 18.95 -14.74
CA HIS A 201 1.96 19.47 -15.68
C HIS A 201 2.02 18.64 -16.97
N ARG A 202 1.98 17.31 -16.88
CA ARG A 202 1.96 16.44 -18.06
C ARG A 202 0.68 16.62 -18.88
N ILE A 203 -0.49 16.70 -18.24
CA ILE A 203 -1.76 16.96 -18.92
C ILE A 203 -1.73 18.30 -19.63
N GLY A 204 -1.28 19.37 -18.96
CA GLY A 204 -1.12 20.70 -19.55
C GLY A 204 -0.24 20.68 -20.81
N LYS A 205 0.89 19.96 -20.80
CA LYS A 205 1.71 19.79 -22.01
C LYS A 205 0.99 19.07 -23.15
N LEU A 206 0.17 18.07 -22.84
CA LEU A 206 -0.57 17.31 -23.84
C LEU A 206 -1.72 18.12 -24.45
N VAL A 207 -2.38 18.97 -23.66
CA VAL A 207 -3.42 19.90 -24.14
C VAL A 207 -2.87 20.88 -25.19
N HIS A 208 -1.62 21.33 -25.01
CA HIS A 208 -0.97 22.28 -25.90
C HIS A 208 -0.21 21.62 -27.07
N LYS A 209 -0.22 20.29 -27.17
CA LYS A 209 0.48 19.56 -28.21
C LYS A 209 -0.41 19.40 -29.44
N GLU A 210 0.06 19.87 -30.61
CA GLU A 210 -0.69 19.81 -31.87
C GLU A 210 -0.95 18.35 -32.31
N ASN A 211 0.06 17.48 -32.20
CA ASN A 211 -0.02 16.09 -32.64
C ASN A 211 0.27 15.13 -31.48
N LEU A 212 -0.76 14.47 -30.99
CA LEU A 212 -0.65 13.42 -29.96
C LEU A 212 -0.05 12.14 -30.56
N THR A 213 1.08 11.71 -30.04
CA THR A 213 1.71 10.44 -30.41
C THR A 213 0.88 9.26 -29.88
N MET A 214 1.12 8.05 -30.38
CA MET A 214 0.46 6.84 -29.86
C MET A 214 0.65 6.68 -28.34
N ARG A 215 1.84 7.02 -27.81
CA ARG A 215 2.12 6.98 -26.37
C ARG A 215 1.33 8.02 -25.59
N ASP A 216 1.09 9.19 -26.17
CA ASP A 216 0.27 10.23 -25.54
C ASP A 216 -1.19 9.80 -25.45
N LYS A 217 -1.73 9.22 -26.53
CA LYS A 217 -3.10 8.66 -26.56
C LYS A 217 -3.26 7.52 -25.56
N GLN A 218 -2.28 6.61 -25.48
CA GLN A 218 -2.26 5.55 -24.47
C GLN A 218 -2.25 6.11 -23.04
N TYR A 219 -1.48 7.17 -22.80
CA TYR A 219 -1.47 7.82 -21.50
C TYR A 219 -2.82 8.48 -21.17
N ILE A 220 -3.43 9.24 -22.08
CA ILE A 220 -4.75 9.86 -21.87
C ILE A 220 -5.81 8.77 -21.60
N ALA A 221 -5.79 7.67 -22.35
CA ALA A 221 -6.66 6.52 -22.11
C ALA A 221 -6.43 5.91 -20.71
N SER A 222 -5.18 5.86 -20.24
CA SER A 222 -4.86 5.38 -18.89
C SER A 222 -5.41 6.26 -17.76
N LEU A 223 -5.66 7.55 -18.03
CA LEU A 223 -6.34 8.47 -17.13
C LEU A 223 -7.84 8.20 -17.02
N ARG A 224 -8.40 7.32 -17.87
CA ARG A 224 -9.84 7.00 -17.95
C ARG A 224 -10.71 8.19 -18.35
N ILE A 225 -10.17 9.06 -19.18
CA ILE A 225 -10.89 10.20 -19.76
C ILE A 225 -11.32 9.79 -21.18
N PRO A 226 -12.63 9.73 -21.48
CA PRO A 226 -13.13 9.50 -22.83
C PRO A 226 -12.64 10.56 -23.81
N GLU A 227 -12.51 10.22 -25.10
CA GLU A 227 -11.98 11.14 -26.12
C GLU A 227 -12.80 12.43 -26.25
N ASP A 228 -14.13 12.32 -26.21
CA ASP A 228 -15.03 13.49 -26.24
C ASP A 228 -14.86 14.40 -25.02
N ASP A 229 -14.63 13.81 -23.85
CA ASP A 229 -14.40 14.56 -22.61
C ASP A 229 -12.99 15.18 -22.59
N TRP A 230 -12.01 14.54 -23.22
CA TRP A 230 -10.66 15.09 -23.37
C TRP A 230 -10.67 16.38 -24.19
N ALA A 231 -11.45 16.44 -25.28
CA ALA A 231 -11.56 17.65 -26.08
C ALA A 231 -12.09 18.84 -25.26
N LYS A 232 -13.11 18.60 -24.41
CA LYS A 232 -13.67 19.62 -23.51
C LYS A 232 -12.70 20.04 -22.41
N ILE A 233 -11.98 19.08 -21.82
CA ILE A 233 -10.92 19.38 -20.85
C ILE A 233 -9.83 20.23 -21.49
N ALA A 234 -9.44 19.92 -22.73
CA ALA A 234 -8.43 20.69 -23.45
C ALA A 234 -8.91 22.11 -23.79
N GLU A 235 -10.18 22.28 -24.16
CA GLU A 235 -10.80 23.59 -24.39
C GLU A 235 -10.84 24.42 -23.11
N ASN A 236 -11.39 23.87 -22.02
CA ASN A 236 -11.44 24.53 -20.73
C ASN A 236 -10.03 24.89 -20.23
N TRP A 237 -9.06 23.99 -20.37
CA TRP A 237 -7.67 24.25 -19.99
C TRP A 237 -7.04 25.37 -20.82
N LYS A 238 -7.30 25.44 -22.13
CA LYS A 238 -6.80 26.56 -22.96
C LYS A 238 -7.41 27.89 -22.57
N ARG A 239 -8.65 27.89 -22.05
CA ARG A 239 -9.37 29.09 -21.62
C ARG A 239 -8.90 29.64 -20.29
N THR A 240 -8.70 28.77 -19.29
CA THR A 240 -8.41 29.18 -17.90
C THR A 240 -7.00 28.85 -17.45
N GLY A 241 -6.38 27.86 -18.06
CA GLY A 241 -5.10 27.33 -17.63
C GLY A 241 -3.98 28.34 -17.79
N SER A 242 -3.06 28.35 -16.82
CA SER A 242 -1.85 29.16 -16.87
C SER A 242 -0.62 28.28 -17.04
N ASP A 243 0.40 28.83 -17.68
CA ASP A 243 1.76 28.30 -17.66
C ASP A 243 2.66 29.29 -16.92
N GLU A 244 2.62 29.22 -15.59
CA GLU A 244 3.41 30.09 -14.75
C GLU A 244 4.78 29.47 -14.51
N GLN A 245 5.81 30.17 -15.01
CA GLN A 245 7.20 29.73 -14.88
C GLN A 245 7.45 28.30 -15.38
N GLY A 246 6.69 27.79 -16.36
CA GLY A 246 6.84 26.44 -16.89
C GLY A 246 6.09 25.35 -16.11
N LEU A 247 5.21 25.71 -15.16
CA LEU A 247 4.29 24.79 -14.53
C LEU A 247 2.87 25.06 -15.01
N HIS A 248 2.23 24.03 -15.56
CA HIS A 248 0.85 24.14 -16.02
C HIS A 248 -0.12 23.96 -14.85
N SER A 249 -1.01 24.92 -14.68
CA SER A 249 -2.19 24.85 -13.83
C SER A 249 -3.45 24.87 -14.70
N PRO A 250 -4.50 24.09 -14.36
CA PRO A 250 -5.79 24.22 -15.00
C PRO A 250 -6.58 25.46 -14.56
N ASN A 251 -6.31 26.02 -13.38
CA ASN A 251 -7.09 27.09 -12.74
C ASN A 251 -8.61 26.87 -12.89
N MET A 252 -9.11 25.75 -12.37
CA MET A 252 -10.52 25.34 -12.56
C MET A 252 -11.53 26.28 -11.86
N ARG A 253 -11.05 27.20 -11.02
CA ARG A 253 -11.86 28.11 -10.22
C ARG A 253 -11.51 29.56 -10.53
N ASP A 254 -12.52 30.43 -10.48
CA ASP A 254 -12.35 31.87 -10.62
C ASP A 254 -11.73 32.52 -9.36
N GLU A 255 -11.53 33.84 -9.41
CA GLU A 255 -10.99 34.65 -8.31
C GLU A 255 -11.84 34.64 -7.02
N PHE A 256 -13.12 34.27 -7.13
CA PHE A 256 -14.05 34.13 -6.00
C PHE A 256 -14.14 32.69 -5.48
N GLY A 257 -13.44 31.74 -6.11
CA GLY A 257 -13.44 30.32 -5.77
C GLY A 257 -14.58 29.51 -6.39
N THR A 258 -15.38 30.12 -7.27
CA THR A 258 -16.48 29.48 -8.00
C THR A 258 -15.91 28.59 -9.11
N LEU A 259 -16.55 27.45 -9.36
CA LEU A 259 -16.15 26.55 -10.44
C LEU A 259 -16.43 27.21 -11.81
N ASP A 260 -15.39 27.42 -12.61
CA ASP A 260 -15.48 28.00 -13.96
C ASP A 260 -15.60 26.92 -15.05
N TRP A 261 -15.28 25.67 -14.72
CA TRP A 261 -15.38 24.53 -15.65
C TRP A 261 -16.75 23.87 -15.60
N ASP A 262 -17.11 23.14 -16.66
CA ASP A 262 -18.25 22.24 -16.57
C ASP A 262 -17.96 21.12 -15.53
N VAL A 263 -19.01 20.77 -14.77
CA VAL A 263 -18.90 19.82 -13.64
C VAL A 263 -18.36 18.46 -14.08
N ARG A 264 -18.61 18.04 -15.32
CA ARG A 264 -18.15 16.73 -15.81
C ARG A 264 -16.65 16.75 -16.10
N SER A 265 -16.14 17.76 -16.80
CA SER A 265 -14.70 17.91 -17.08
C SER A 265 -13.89 18.08 -15.81
N GLU A 266 -14.38 18.90 -14.85
CA GLU A 266 -13.72 19.05 -13.54
C GLU A 266 -13.62 17.71 -12.82
N ARG A 267 -14.74 16.98 -12.69
CA ARG A 267 -14.75 15.69 -11.99
C ARG A 267 -13.84 14.67 -12.64
N LEU A 268 -13.81 14.60 -13.97
CA LEU A 268 -12.97 13.66 -14.70
C LEU A 268 -11.48 14.00 -14.53
N LEU A 269 -11.12 15.28 -14.63
CA LEU A 269 -9.74 15.73 -14.43
C LEU A 269 -9.30 15.52 -12.97
N SER A 270 -10.11 15.96 -12.01
CA SER A 270 -9.87 15.78 -10.58
C SER A 270 -9.73 14.31 -10.21
N ALA A 271 -10.61 13.43 -10.70
CA ALA A 271 -10.53 11.99 -10.48
C ALA A 271 -9.27 11.36 -11.10
N ALA A 272 -8.88 11.80 -12.29
CA ALA A 272 -7.65 11.34 -12.95
C ALA A 272 -6.41 11.74 -12.15
N VAL A 273 -6.32 13.00 -11.73
CA VAL A 273 -5.20 13.50 -10.91
C VAL A 273 -5.16 12.81 -9.55
N LEU A 274 -6.30 12.67 -8.88
CA LEU A 274 -6.42 11.96 -7.61
C LEU A 274 -5.96 10.51 -7.74
N LYS A 275 -6.45 9.78 -8.75
CA LYS A 275 -6.06 8.40 -9.04
C LYS A 275 -4.55 8.26 -9.22
N GLU A 276 -3.93 9.12 -10.03
CA GLU A 276 -2.50 9.03 -10.30
C GLU A 276 -1.65 9.46 -9.09
N ALA A 277 -2.06 10.50 -8.37
CA ALA A 277 -1.42 10.91 -7.12
C ALA A 277 -1.50 9.82 -6.04
N ASP A 278 -2.67 9.20 -5.88
CA ASP A 278 -2.87 8.09 -4.93
C ASP A 278 -2.07 6.85 -5.32
N SER A 279 -1.89 6.62 -6.63
CA SER A 279 -1.12 5.50 -7.14
C SER A 279 0.38 5.67 -6.95
N ALA A 280 0.88 6.90 -6.79
CA ALA A 280 2.30 7.17 -6.55
C ALA A 280 2.82 6.48 -5.28
N ILE A 281 1.96 6.36 -4.27
CA ILE A 281 2.24 5.63 -3.05
C ILE A 281 1.55 4.25 -3.05
N VAL A 282 2.24 3.24 -2.52
CA VAL A 282 1.71 1.87 -2.47
C VAL A 282 0.66 1.77 -1.36
N THR A 283 -0.61 1.92 -1.74
CA THR A 283 -1.77 1.80 -0.85
C THR A 283 -2.57 0.54 -1.22
N PRO A 284 -2.93 -0.33 -0.26
CA PRO A 284 -3.73 -1.52 -0.55
C PRO A 284 -5.13 -1.18 -1.07
N GLY A 285 -5.50 -1.79 -2.20
CA GLY A 285 -6.83 -1.75 -2.79
C GLY A 285 -7.65 -3.00 -2.48
N VAL A 286 -8.86 -3.05 -3.05
CA VAL A 286 -9.81 -4.15 -2.85
C VAL A 286 -9.29 -5.47 -3.44
N GLY A 287 -8.73 -5.42 -4.64
CA GLY A 287 -8.18 -6.58 -5.36
C GLY A 287 -6.74 -6.96 -5.01
N ASP A 288 -6.08 -6.25 -4.08
CA ASP A 288 -4.66 -6.50 -3.79
C ASP A 288 -4.43 -7.57 -2.72
N ILE A 289 -5.43 -7.84 -1.90
CA ILE A 289 -5.33 -8.69 -0.71
C ILE A 289 -6.29 -9.87 -0.85
N PRO A 290 -5.82 -11.12 -0.65
CA PRO A 290 -6.70 -12.30 -0.68
C PRO A 290 -7.86 -12.20 0.30
N LEU A 291 -9.01 -12.76 -0.08
CA LEU A 291 -10.25 -12.73 0.69
C LEU A 291 -10.07 -13.22 2.13
N PHE A 292 -9.39 -14.35 2.32
CA PHE A 292 -9.17 -14.93 3.64
C PHE A 292 -8.35 -14.04 4.58
N ALA A 293 -7.44 -13.21 4.05
CA ALA A 293 -6.63 -12.30 4.86
C ALA A 293 -7.48 -11.18 5.50
N ARG A 294 -8.72 -10.96 5.03
CA ARG A 294 -9.65 -9.97 5.57
C ARG A 294 -10.55 -10.52 6.68
N THR A 295 -10.53 -11.82 6.93
CA THR A 295 -11.22 -12.44 8.08
C THR A 295 -10.57 -12.00 9.41
N GLY A 296 -11.25 -12.19 10.54
CA GLY A 296 -10.72 -11.85 11.86
C GLY A 296 -9.31 -12.42 12.13
N PRO A 297 -9.11 -13.75 12.02
CA PRO A 297 -7.79 -14.36 12.16
C PRO A 297 -6.83 -13.98 11.03
N GLY A 298 -7.32 -13.88 9.79
CA GLY A 298 -6.52 -13.47 8.63
C GLY A 298 -5.87 -12.10 8.84
N LYS A 299 -6.61 -11.12 9.37
CA LYS A 299 -6.11 -9.77 9.64
C LYS A 299 -4.93 -9.75 10.59
N ILE A 300 -4.89 -10.68 11.55
CA ILE A 300 -3.80 -10.81 12.52
C ILE A 300 -2.54 -11.37 11.86
N ILE A 301 -2.70 -12.42 11.05
CA ILE A 301 -1.59 -13.10 10.38
C ILE A 301 -1.01 -12.24 9.26
N PHE A 302 -1.88 -11.57 8.49
CA PHE A 302 -1.51 -10.89 7.25
C PHE A 302 -1.25 -9.39 7.40
N GLN A 303 -1.45 -8.79 8.58
CA GLN A 303 -1.41 -7.34 8.82
C GLN A 303 -0.38 -6.60 7.93
N PHE A 304 0.92 -6.84 8.16
CA PHE A 304 1.99 -6.18 7.39
C PHE A 304 2.34 -6.89 6.07
N LYS A 305 1.90 -8.14 5.87
CA LYS A 305 2.09 -8.87 4.59
C LYS A 305 1.26 -8.26 3.46
N THR A 306 0.15 -7.58 3.80
CA THR A 306 -0.68 -6.86 2.82
C THR A 306 0.12 -5.84 2.00
N PHE A 307 1.15 -5.22 2.58
CA PHE A 307 2.04 -4.32 1.86
C PHE A 307 2.76 -5.03 0.71
N MET A 308 3.34 -6.19 1.00
CA MET A 308 4.08 -6.96 0.00
C MET A 308 3.18 -7.45 -1.13
N MET A 309 1.95 -7.88 -0.80
CA MET A 309 0.95 -8.29 -1.79
C MET A 309 0.54 -7.12 -2.68
N THR A 310 0.31 -5.96 -2.07
CA THR A 310 -0.02 -4.73 -2.79
C THR A 310 1.12 -4.29 -3.71
N ALA A 311 2.36 -4.29 -3.21
CA ALA A 311 3.53 -3.95 -3.99
C ALA A 311 3.75 -4.93 -5.15
N HIS A 312 3.47 -6.22 -4.94
CA HIS A 312 3.53 -7.22 -5.99
C HIS A 312 2.54 -6.91 -7.13
N ASN A 313 1.28 -6.64 -6.81
CA ASN A 313 0.25 -6.37 -7.82
C ASN A 313 0.40 -5.00 -8.49
N LYS A 314 0.90 -3.98 -7.78
CA LYS A 314 0.97 -2.60 -8.28
C LYS A 314 2.31 -2.18 -8.85
N LEU A 315 3.40 -2.85 -8.48
CA LEU A 315 4.76 -2.53 -8.92
C LEU A 315 5.41 -3.69 -9.65
N PHE A 316 5.47 -4.88 -9.03
CA PHE A 316 6.20 -6.01 -9.60
C PHE A 316 5.59 -6.53 -10.90
N LEU A 317 4.32 -6.94 -10.89
CA LEU A 317 3.65 -7.52 -12.06
C LEU A 317 3.59 -6.52 -13.24
N PRO A 318 3.14 -5.27 -13.05
CA PRO A 318 3.17 -4.28 -14.14
C PRO A 318 4.60 -3.93 -14.53
N GLY A 319 5.54 -3.96 -13.58
CA GLY A 319 6.95 -3.72 -13.80
C GLY A 319 7.55 -4.71 -14.78
N ILE A 320 7.37 -6.01 -14.55
CA ILE A 320 7.86 -7.05 -15.47
C ILE A 320 7.20 -6.94 -16.85
N GLN A 321 5.90 -6.67 -16.90
CA GLN A 321 5.19 -6.50 -18.17
C GLN A 321 5.72 -5.33 -18.99
N LYS A 322 6.12 -4.24 -18.33
CA LYS A 322 6.54 -2.99 -18.98
C LYS A 322 8.06 -2.80 -19.08
N ALA A 323 8.86 -3.58 -18.34
CA ALA A 323 10.31 -3.40 -18.21
C ALA A 323 11.04 -3.42 -19.57
N GLY A 324 10.51 -4.15 -20.55
CA GLY A 324 11.12 -4.25 -21.88
C GLY A 324 10.92 -3.03 -22.79
N TYR A 325 10.01 -2.11 -22.48
CA TYR A 325 9.68 -1.01 -23.40
C TYR A 325 9.33 0.34 -22.75
N ASP A 326 9.11 0.42 -21.43
CA ASP A 326 8.86 1.67 -20.71
C ASP A 326 10.11 2.10 -19.92
N PRO A 327 10.83 3.14 -20.37
CA PRO A 327 12.02 3.65 -19.68
C PRO A 327 11.73 4.13 -18.25
N ASN A 328 10.52 4.59 -17.95
CA ASN A 328 10.18 5.05 -16.60
C ASN A 328 10.14 3.89 -15.61
N VAL A 329 9.75 2.70 -16.06
CA VAL A 329 9.73 1.48 -15.25
C VAL A 329 11.16 1.05 -14.94
N ALA A 330 12.02 0.94 -15.96
CA ALA A 330 13.42 0.56 -15.76
C ALA A 330 14.17 1.54 -14.84
N PHE A 331 14.05 2.84 -15.10
CA PHE A 331 14.67 3.87 -14.29
C PHE A 331 14.08 3.92 -12.87
N GLY A 332 12.74 3.91 -12.77
CA GLY A 332 12.04 3.96 -11.49
C GLY A 332 12.38 2.75 -10.62
N THR A 333 12.39 1.53 -11.15
CA THR A 333 12.80 0.33 -10.41
C THR A 333 14.26 0.41 -9.94
N THR A 334 15.18 0.85 -10.80
CA THR A 334 16.59 1.06 -10.42
C THR A 334 16.71 2.08 -9.29
N MET A 335 15.96 3.19 -9.38
CA MET A 335 15.90 4.20 -8.34
C MET A 335 15.32 3.64 -7.04
N MET A 336 14.28 2.79 -7.10
CA MET A 336 13.71 2.14 -5.91
C MET A 336 14.73 1.24 -5.21
N VAL A 337 15.57 0.51 -5.95
CA VAL A 337 16.65 -0.30 -5.36
C VAL A 337 17.70 0.58 -4.69
N GLY A 338 18.18 1.63 -5.37
CA GLY A 338 19.15 2.57 -4.79
C GLY A 338 18.60 3.30 -3.55
N LEU A 339 17.35 3.75 -3.61
CA LEU A 339 16.64 4.32 -2.45
C LEU A 339 16.38 3.27 -1.35
N GLY A 340 16.30 1.99 -1.70
CA GLY A 340 16.24 0.87 -0.76
C GLY A 340 17.52 0.77 0.06
N VAL A 341 18.69 0.93 -0.58
CA VAL A 341 19.98 1.01 0.11
C VAL A 341 20.00 2.19 1.08
N LEU A 342 19.58 3.38 0.62
CA LEU A 342 19.48 4.56 1.49
C LEU A 342 18.52 4.32 2.67
N SER A 343 17.38 3.67 2.44
CA SER A 343 16.43 3.29 3.48
C SER A 343 17.06 2.36 4.51
N TYR A 344 17.82 1.34 4.07
CA TYR A 344 18.61 0.47 4.94
C TYR A 344 19.58 1.28 5.78
N THR A 345 20.46 2.08 5.14
CA THR A 345 21.46 2.90 5.83
C THR A 345 20.84 3.81 6.90
N LEU A 346 19.77 4.55 6.56
CA LEU A 346 19.11 5.44 7.53
C LEU A 346 18.47 4.68 8.69
N LYS A 347 17.96 3.47 8.46
CA LYS A 347 17.39 2.62 9.52
C LYS A 347 18.45 2.01 10.42
N GLU A 348 19.61 1.64 9.89
CA GLU A 348 20.75 1.19 10.70
C GLU A 348 21.27 2.33 11.57
N LEU A 349 21.45 3.53 10.99
CA LEU A 349 21.84 4.74 11.73
C LEU A 349 20.85 5.09 12.85
N ALA A 350 19.54 5.11 12.53
CA ALA A 350 18.49 5.38 13.50
C ALA A 350 18.44 4.34 14.64
N ALA A 351 18.93 3.12 14.37
CA ALA A 351 19.00 2.06 15.35
C ALA A 351 20.37 1.92 16.03
N GLY A 352 21.34 2.79 15.71
CA GLY A 352 22.70 2.74 16.24
C GLY A 352 23.48 1.49 15.85
N ARG A 353 23.11 0.84 14.74
CA ARG A 353 23.81 -0.35 14.23
C ARG A 353 24.86 0.03 13.19
N GLU A 354 25.87 -0.81 13.04
CA GLU A 354 26.87 -0.67 11.99
C GLU A 354 26.23 -0.88 10.61
N ILE A 355 26.60 -0.01 9.67
CA ILE A 355 26.21 -0.13 8.28
C ILE A 355 27.21 -1.08 7.62
N SER A 356 26.73 -2.06 6.87
CA SER A 356 27.61 -2.93 6.11
C SER A 356 28.27 -2.18 4.95
N ASP A 357 29.60 -2.28 4.84
CA ASP A 357 30.38 -1.77 3.69
C ASP A 357 30.43 -2.76 2.51
N ASP A 358 29.89 -3.96 2.69
CA ASP A 358 29.88 -5.00 1.66
C ASP A 358 28.80 -4.72 0.60
N TRP A 359 29.22 -4.61 -0.66
CA TRP A 359 28.33 -4.31 -1.77
C TRP A 359 27.28 -5.41 -1.98
N GLU A 360 27.60 -6.68 -1.68
CA GLU A 360 26.67 -7.81 -1.81
C GLU A 360 25.50 -7.64 -0.83
N THR A 361 25.82 -7.32 0.43
CA THR A 361 24.86 -6.99 1.47
C THR A 361 24.03 -5.76 1.11
N LEU A 362 24.67 -4.69 0.61
CA LEU A 362 23.97 -3.46 0.20
C LEU A 362 22.98 -3.73 -0.95
N VAL A 363 23.35 -4.52 -1.95
CA VAL A 363 22.44 -4.90 -3.05
C VAL A 363 21.27 -5.74 -2.53
N ARG A 364 21.54 -6.74 -1.69
CA ARG A 364 20.49 -7.60 -1.09
C ARG A 364 19.50 -6.79 -0.26
N GLU A 365 19.99 -5.89 0.60
CA GLU A 365 19.15 -4.98 1.38
C GLU A 365 18.44 -3.97 0.49
N GLY A 366 19.11 -3.43 -0.52
CA GLY A 366 18.51 -2.50 -1.48
C GLY A 366 17.32 -3.12 -2.21
N VAL A 367 17.46 -4.35 -2.70
CA VAL A 367 16.39 -5.09 -3.37
C VAL A 367 15.24 -5.40 -2.40
N ASP A 368 15.53 -5.87 -1.18
CA ASP A 368 14.50 -6.15 -0.16
C ASP A 368 13.73 -4.89 0.25
N LYS A 369 14.44 -3.79 0.53
CA LYS A 369 13.87 -2.54 0.99
C LYS A 369 13.21 -1.73 -0.11
N SER A 370 13.54 -1.98 -1.39
CA SER A 370 12.92 -1.32 -2.54
C SER A 370 11.40 -1.46 -2.60
N GLY A 371 10.85 -2.51 -2.00
CA GLY A 371 9.43 -2.87 -2.10
C GLY A 371 9.00 -3.45 -3.46
N VAL A 372 9.79 -3.27 -4.53
CA VAL A 372 9.46 -3.80 -5.88
C VAL A 372 9.42 -5.33 -5.87
N PHE A 373 10.38 -5.96 -5.19
CA PHE A 373 10.51 -7.41 -5.13
C PHE A 373 9.94 -8.00 -3.84
N ALA A 374 9.03 -7.30 -3.15
CA ALA A 374 8.62 -7.63 -1.79
C ALA A 374 8.16 -9.10 -1.58
N LEU A 375 7.27 -9.62 -2.44
CA LEU A 375 6.78 -11.00 -2.33
C LEU A 375 7.83 -12.05 -2.75
N PRO A 376 8.53 -11.91 -3.89
CA PRO A 376 9.65 -12.79 -4.23
C PRO A 376 10.75 -12.81 -3.16
N MET A 377 11.13 -11.65 -2.62
CA MET A 377 12.13 -11.54 -1.56
C MET A 377 11.68 -12.23 -0.29
N TYR A 378 10.42 -12.11 0.10
CA TYR A 378 9.91 -12.85 1.26
C TYR A 378 10.02 -14.36 1.08
N ALA A 379 9.64 -14.89 -0.08
CA ALA A 379 9.79 -16.32 -0.38
C ALA A 379 11.28 -16.74 -0.35
N ASN A 380 12.15 -15.91 -0.95
CA ASN A 380 13.59 -16.12 -0.93
C ASN A 380 14.15 -16.14 0.50
N ASN A 381 13.85 -15.12 1.30
CA ASN A 381 14.38 -14.94 2.65
C ASN A 381 13.92 -16.03 3.61
N ILE A 382 12.68 -16.51 3.49
CA ILE A 382 12.21 -17.68 4.26
C ILE A 382 12.95 -18.95 3.82
N THR A 383 13.14 -19.14 2.52
CA THR A 383 13.82 -20.33 1.99
C THR A 383 15.29 -20.34 2.42
N GLU A 384 16.00 -19.22 2.28
CA GLU A 384 17.37 -19.07 2.76
C GLU A 384 17.44 -19.32 4.27
N LYS A 385 16.49 -18.81 5.05
CA LYS A 385 16.46 -19.03 6.51
C LYS A 385 16.21 -20.49 6.88
N LEU A 386 15.29 -21.18 6.20
CA LEU A 386 14.99 -22.60 6.41
C LEU A 386 16.15 -23.51 6.01
N THR A 387 16.88 -23.12 4.97
CA THR A 387 18.01 -23.89 4.43
C THR A 387 19.37 -23.43 4.96
N GLN A 388 19.38 -22.53 5.95
CA GLN A 388 20.60 -21.93 6.53
C GLN A 388 21.53 -21.31 5.48
N GLY A 389 20.95 -20.68 4.45
CA GLY A 389 21.64 -20.01 3.35
C GLY A 389 22.06 -20.91 2.20
N ASN A 390 21.73 -22.21 2.24
CA ASN A 390 22.13 -23.15 1.19
C ASN A 390 21.31 -23.03 -0.10
N VAL A 391 20.05 -22.61 -0.01
CA VAL A 391 19.14 -22.45 -1.15
C VAL A 391 18.65 -21.01 -1.24
N SER A 392 18.89 -20.39 -2.39
CA SER A 392 18.34 -19.09 -2.76
C SER A 392 17.43 -19.27 -3.98
N LEU A 393 16.23 -18.67 -3.94
CA LEU A 393 15.26 -18.70 -5.03
C LEU A 393 15.49 -17.59 -6.06
N LEU A 394 16.25 -16.57 -5.70
CA LEU A 394 16.55 -15.42 -6.54
C LEU A 394 18.05 -15.40 -6.86
N PRO A 395 18.44 -14.93 -8.06
CA PRO A 395 19.85 -14.81 -8.45
C PRO A 395 20.48 -13.57 -7.80
N LEU A 396 20.45 -13.51 -6.47
CA LEU A 396 21.10 -12.46 -5.68
C LEU A 396 22.47 -12.94 -5.20
N PRO A 397 23.40 -12.01 -4.92
CA PRO A 397 24.67 -12.35 -4.26
C PRO A 397 24.43 -13.18 -3.00
N LYS A 398 25.39 -14.02 -2.61
CA LYS A 398 25.35 -14.67 -1.29
C LYS A 398 25.63 -13.62 -0.23
N GLY A 399 25.22 -13.87 1.01
CA GLY A 399 25.46 -12.89 2.06
C GLY A 399 24.75 -13.24 3.37
N PRO A 400 24.94 -12.43 4.41
CA PRO A 400 24.22 -12.60 5.66
C PRO A 400 22.70 -12.54 5.43
N PRO A 401 21.89 -13.11 6.35
CA PRO A 401 20.45 -12.96 6.30
C PRO A 401 20.06 -11.48 6.33
N ILE A 402 19.06 -11.10 5.53
CA ILE A 402 18.51 -9.74 5.52
C ILE A 402 18.16 -9.28 6.94
N THR A 403 18.52 -8.06 7.32
CA THR A 403 18.44 -7.51 8.68
C THR A 403 17.06 -7.67 9.31
N GLN A 404 15.99 -7.52 8.53
CA GLN A 404 14.61 -7.63 9.05
C GLN A 404 14.23 -9.05 9.49
N TYR A 405 14.92 -10.08 8.99
CA TYR A 405 14.64 -11.50 9.29
C TYR A 405 15.62 -12.12 10.29
N GLN A 406 16.73 -11.44 10.63
CA GLN A 406 17.76 -11.96 11.55
C GLN A 406 17.22 -12.21 12.96
N SER A 407 16.36 -11.33 13.48
CA SER A 407 15.91 -11.36 14.88
C SER A 407 14.59 -12.08 15.15
N ARG A 408 13.91 -12.55 14.09
CA ARG A 408 12.58 -13.19 14.19
C ARG A 408 12.71 -14.70 14.06
N SER A 409 11.82 -15.49 14.65
CA SER A 409 11.73 -16.92 14.32
C SER A 409 10.96 -17.11 13.02
N VAL A 410 11.22 -18.18 12.26
CA VAL A 410 10.46 -18.49 11.02
C VAL A 410 8.96 -18.60 11.32
N LEU A 411 8.61 -19.20 12.46
CA LEU A 411 7.22 -19.31 12.90
C LEU A 411 6.59 -17.94 13.21
N GLY A 412 7.35 -17.01 13.81
CA GLY A 412 6.89 -15.63 14.00
C GLY A 412 6.73 -14.87 12.68
N ASP A 413 7.61 -15.10 11.70
CA ASP A 413 7.50 -14.52 10.36
C ASP A 413 6.28 -15.05 9.59
N LEU A 414 5.82 -16.28 9.89
CA LEU A 414 4.65 -16.91 9.26
C LEU A 414 3.32 -16.53 9.94
N LEU A 415 3.26 -16.59 11.27
CA LEU A 415 2.04 -16.37 12.06
C LEU A 415 1.68 -14.88 12.26
N GLY A 416 2.56 -13.97 11.85
CA GLY A 416 2.32 -12.54 11.87
C GLY A 416 2.78 -11.85 13.16
N PRO A 417 2.69 -10.51 13.20
CA PRO A 417 3.28 -9.69 14.26
C PRO A 417 2.71 -9.97 15.66
N SER A 418 1.43 -10.34 15.75
CA SER A 418 0.80 -10.64 17.05
C SER A 418 1.45 -11.82 17.78
N TRP A 419 2.09 -12.77 17.07
CA TRP A 419 2.82 -13.86 17.72
C TRP A 419 4.06 -13.34 18.47
N GLY A 420 4.79 -12.40 17.87
CA GLY A 420 5.92 -11.74 18.51
C GLY A 420 5.48 -10.95 19.74
N THR A 421 4.46 -10.11 19.58
CA THR A 421 3.89 -9.30 20.67
C THR A 421 3.35 -10.17 21.82
N ALA A 422 2.71 -11.31 21.53
CA ALA A 422 2.24 -12.23 22.56
C ALA A 422 3.40 -12.88 23.35
N ASN A 423 4.49 -13.25 22.66
CA ASN A 423 5.68 -13.78 23.32
C ASN A 423 6.38 -12.73 24.18
N ASP A 424 6.54 -11.51 23.67
CA ASP A 424 7.12 -10.39 24.43
C ASP A 424 6.25 -10.07 25.66
N ALA A 425 4.91 -10.10 25.54
CA ALA A 425 3.99 -9.92 26.66
C ALA A 425 4.11 -11.02 27.71
N ARG A 426 4.14 -12.28 27.28
CA ARG A 426 4.32 -13.43 28.17
C ARG A 426 5.66 -13.34 28.92
N GLN A 427 6.74 -13.00 28.20
CA GLN A 427 8.07 -12.85 28.79
C GLN A 427 8.14 -11.68 29.77
N SER A 428 7.54 -10.54 29.42
CA SER A 428 7.46 -9.37 30.31
C SER A 428 6.72 -9.71 31.60
N VAL A 429 5.52 -10.30 31.52
CA VAL A 429 4.72 -10.67 32.70
C VAL A 429 5.44 -11.72 33.55
N ALA A 430 5.94 -12.79 32.94
CA ALA A 430 6.64 -13.85 33.67
C ALA A 430 7.89 -13.31 34.37
N GLY A 431 8.67 -12.47 33.68
CA GLY A 431 9.87 -11.88 34.25
C GLY A 431 9.61 -10.84 35.33
N ILE A 432 8.49 -10.10 35.29
CA ILE A 432 8.09 -9.18 36.36
C ILE A 432 7.63 -9.99 37.60
N VAL A 433 6.86 -11.05 37.41
CA VAL A 433 6.44 -11.94 38.51
C VAL A 433 7.65 -12.60 39.16
N ASP A 434 8.59 -13.08 38.35
CA ASP A 434 9.85 -13.64 38.83
C ASP A 434 10.63 -12.60 39.65
N ALA A 435 10.80 -11.37 39.13
CA ALA A 435 11.46 -10.28 39.84
C ALA A 435 10.79 -9.88 41.16
N ILE A 436 9.45 -9.95 41.25
CA ILE A 436 8.74 -9.72 42.52
C ILE A 436 9.08 -10.82 43.53
N SER A 437 9.34 -12.04 43.07
CA SER A 437 9.65 -13.19 43.94
C SER A 437 11.14 -13.31 44.30
N THR A 438 12.04 -12.99 43.37
CA THR A 438 13.49 -13.13 43.53
C THR A 438 14.18 -11.82 43.92
N GLY A 439 13.53 -10.68 43.70
CA GLY A 439 14.11 -9.35 43.86
C GLY A 439 14.94 -8.89 42.66
N GLU A 440 15.14 -9.73 41.63
CA GLU A 440 16.03 -9.46 40.51
C GLU A 440 15.25 -9.39 39.19
N LEU A 441 15.41 -8.29 38.45
CA LEU A 441 14.81 -8.13 37.14
C LEU A 441 15.82 -8.54 36.05
N SER A 442 15.42 -9.43 35.14
CA SER A 442 16.34 -9.83 34.06
C SER A 442 16.40 -8.78 32.92
N PRO A 443 17.56 -8.57 32.27
CA PRO A 443 17.68 -7.73 31.07
C PRO A 443 16.74 -8.19 29.94
N SER A 444 16.43 -9.48 29.89
CA SER A 444 15.49 -10.05 28.91
C SER A 444 14.04 -9.57 29.15
N THR A 445 13.65 -9.38 30.40
CA THR A 445 12.35 -8.83 30.82
C THR A 445 12.24 -7.36 30.45
N VAL A 446 13.30 -6.58 30.71
CA VAL A 446 13.36 -5.16 30.34
C VAL A 446 13.20 -4.99 28.83
N LYS A 447 13.94 -5.78 28.05
CA LYS A 447 13.87 -5.77 26.58
C LYS A 447 12.50 -6.18 26.05
N ALA A 448 11.89 -7.23 26.62
CA ALA A 448 10.55 -7.68 26.23
C ALA A 448 9.49 -6.61 26.53
N THR A 449 9.56 -5.99 27.71
CA THR A 449 8.66 -4.89 28.12
C THR A 449 8.79 -3.70 27.18
N ARG A 450 10.04 -3.32 26.85
CA ARG A 450 10.30 -2.24 25.90
C ARG A 450 9.69 -2.50 24.53
N ARG A 451 9.77 -3.73 24.01
CA ARG A 451 9.21 -4.07 22.69
C ARG A 451 7.70 -3.90 22.60
N LEU A 452 6.99 -3.97 23.74
CA LEU A 452 5.55 -3.73 23.84
C LEU A 452 5.20 -2.25 23.94
N MET A 453 6.17 -1.37 24.23
CA MET A 453 5.91 0.05 24.36
C MET A 453 5.66 0.69 22.98
N PRO A 454 4.54 1.41 22.79
CA PRO A 454 4.35 2.27 21.64
C PRO A 454 5.56 3.20 21.44
N TYR A 455 5.85 3.57 20.20
CA TYR A 455 6.98 4.45 19.82
C TYR A 455 8.38 3.87 20.04
N GLN A 456 8.56 2.66 20.58
CA GLN A 456 9.90 2.11 20.83
C GLN A 456 10.75 1.97 19.55
N ASN A 457 10.09 1.75 18.40
CA ASN A 457 10.73 1.68 17.08
C ASN A 457 10.74 3.02 16.32
N HIS A 458 10.36 4.14 16.96
CA HIS A 458 10.39 5.45 16.32
C HIS A 458 11.83 5.85 16.01
N PHE A 459 12.11 6.24 14.76
CA PHE A 459 13.49 6.45 14.28
C PHE A 459 14.30 7.51 15.06
N VAL A 460 13.62 8.43 15.77
CA VAL A 460 14.26 9.36 16.72
C VAL A 460 14.29 8.80 18.15
N LEU A 461 13.12 8.40 18.68
CA LEU A 461 12.96 8.07 20.10
C LEU A 461 13.61 6.75 20.48
N ARG A 462 13.77 5.84 19.51
CA ARG A 462 14.37 4.53 19.70
C ARG A 462 15.70 4.67 20.44
N ARG A 463 16.62 5.47 19.89
CA ARG A 463 17.93 5.69 20.50
C ARG A 463 17.86 6.68 21.64
N SER A 464 17.24 7.84 21.42
CA SER A 464 17.33 8.97 22.36
C SER A 464 16.62 8.74 23.69
N ALA A 465 15.63 7.84 23.72
CA ALA A 465 14.84 7.56 24.92
C ALA A 465 14.83 6.09 25.28
N PHE A 466 14.47 5.20 24.35
CA PHE A 466 14.21 3.80 24.69
C PHE A 466 15.47 2.94 24.85
N ASP A 467 16.48 3.08 23.98
CA ASP A 467 17.78 2.41 24.14
C ASP A 467 18.47 2.93 25.39
N THR A 468 18.61 4.26 25.54
CA THR A 468 19.22 4.88 26.74
C THR A 468 18.56 4.44 28.04
N ALA A 469 17.22 4.41 28.11
CA ALA A 469 16.54 3.97 29.32
C ALA A 469 16.74 2.47 29.59
N GLN A 470 16.75 1.64 28.55
CA GLN A 470 17.01 0.21 28.70
C GLN A 470 18.43 -0.05 29.18
N ASP A 471 19.42 0.65 28.62
CA ASP A 471 20.82 0.50 28.96
C ASP A 471 21.07 0.96 30.40
N ALA A 472 20.51 2.11 30.82
CA ALA A 472 20.57 2.56 32.20
C ALA A 472 19.94 1.56 33.19
N ILE A 473 18.77 0.99 32.87
CA ILE A 473 18.16 -0.05 33.71
C ILE A 473 19.07 -1.28 33.76
N ASN A 474 19.63 -1.72 32.63
CA ASN A 474 20.51 -2.88 32.60
C ASN A 474 21.84 -2.67 33.31
N GLU A 475 22.32 -1.42 33.46
CA GLU A 475 23.51 -1.10 34.25
C GLU A 475 23.25 -1.15 35.76
N GLU A 476 22.00 -0.97 36.19
CA GLU A 476 21.58 -1.07 37.61
C GLU A 476 21.22 -2.50 38.05
N LEU A 477 21.04 -3.42 37.09
CA LEU A 477 20.76 -4.86 37.30
C LEU A 477 22.06 -5.65 37.35
#